data_AF-A0A1J5P6X8-F1
#
_entry.id   AF-A0A1J5P6X8-F1
#
_cell.length_a   1.000
_cell.length_b   1.000
_cell.length_c   1.000
_cell.angle_alpha   90.00
_cell.angle_beta   90.00
_cell.angle_gamma   90.00
#
_symmetry.space_group_name_H-M   'P 1'
#
loop_
_entity.id
_entity.type
_entity.pdbx_description
1 polymer ?
#
loop_
_entity_poly.entity_id
_entity_poly.type
_entity_poly.pdbx_seq_one_letter_code
_entity_poly.pdbx_strand_id
1 'polypeptide(L)'
;MFESGISMNSNPGLAAAATRAGRVSEQAAEELSRHIPPGKRPPASMFSAHIWAMSHGVVELFARGNPGARSPFPPEELLEAGIGIYLRGLGLLPPDA
;
A
#
# COMPACT_ATOMS: atom_id res chain seq x y z
N MET A 1 -5.00 -6.29 -11.03
CA MET A 1 -6.10 -7.29 -10.98
C MET A 1 -7.40 -6.77 -11.57
N PHE A 2 -7.90 -5.59 -11.19
CA PHE A 2 -9.19 -5.05 -11.69
C PHE A 2 -9.32 -5.03 -13.22
N GLU A 3 -8.25 -4.71 -13.94
CA GLU A 3 -8.27 -4.58 -15.41
C GLU A 3 -8.15 -5.91 -16.16
N SER A 4 -7.78 -7.00 -15.49
CA SER A 4 -7.69 -8.31 -16.13
C SER A 4 -9.06 -8.93 -16.41
N GLY A 5 -10.13 -8.43 -15.78
CA GLY A 5 -11.47 -9.02 -15.86
C GLY A 5 -11.59 -10.41 -15.21
N ILE A 6 -10.52 -10.92 -14.60
CA ILE A 6 -10.49 -12.25 -13.98
C ILE A 6 -11.06 -12.15 -12.57
N SER A 7 -12.14 -12.90 -12.31
CA SER A 7 -12.64 -13.07 -10.94
C SER A 7 -11.64 -13.89 -10.12
N MET A 8 -11.23 -13.35 -8.98
CA MET A 8 -10.36 -14.09 -8.05
C MET A 8 -11.05 -15.37 -7.56
N ASN A 9 -12.37 -15.32 -7.35
CA ASN A 9 -13.14 -16.44 -6.82
C ASN A 9 -13.38 -17.55 -7.84
N SER A 10 -13.20 -17.29 -9.14
CA SER A 10 -13.35 -18.31 -10.18
C SER A 10 -12.07 -19.11 -10.43
N ASN A 11 -10.93 -18.71 -9.85
CA ASN A 11 -9.66 -19.42 -9.98
C ASN A 11 -8.99 -19.63 -8.59
N PRO A 12 -9.08 -20.85 -8.02
CA PRO A 12 -8.52 -21.15 -6.71
C PRO A 12 -7.01 -20.89 -6.59
N GLY A 13 -6.24 -21.14 -7.66
CA GLY A 13 -4.80 -20.90 -7.68
C GLY A 13 -4.47 -19.40 -7.61
N LEU A 14 -5.25 -18.57 -8.31
CA LEU A 14 -5.15 -17.12 -8.26
C LEU A 14 -5.54 -16.58 -6.87
N ALA A 15 -6.65 -17.06 -6.31
CA ALA A 15 -7.08 -16.68 -4.97
C ALA A 15 -5.99 -17.00 -3.94
N ALA A 16 -5.45 -18.22 -3.97
CA ALA A 16 -4.38 -18.62 -3.06
C ALA A 16 -3.12 -17.75 -3.23
N ALA A 17 -2.74 -17.40 -4.46
CA ALA A 17 -1.61 -16.52 -4.71
C ALA A 17 -1.86 -15.09 -4.20
N ALA A 18 -3.04 -14.54 -4.42
CA ALA A 18 -3.44 -13.22 -3.92
C ALA A 18 -3.44 -13.16 -2.39
N THR A 19 -4.01 -14.17 -1.73
CA THR A 19 -3.99 -14.30 -0.26
C THR A 19 -2.56 -14.36 0.27
N ARG A 20 -1.68 -15.16 -0.35
CA ARG A 20 -0.27 -15.23 0.06
C ARG A 20 0.43 -13.87 -0.08
N ALA A 21 0.19 -13.15 -1.17
CA ALA A 21 0.77 -11.83 -1.38
C ALA A 21 0.27 -10.81 -0.34
N GLY A 22 -1.04 -10.75 -0.09
CA GLY A 22 -1.62 -9.88 0.94
C GLY A 22 -1.07 -10.15 2.34
N ARG A 23 -0.88 -11.44 2.68
CA ARG A 23 -0.32 -11.85 3.97
C ARG A 23 1.11 -11.33 4.20
N VAL A 24 1.92 -11.15 3.15
CA VAL A 24 3.25 -10.54 3.30
C VAL A 24 3.13 -9.10 3.78
N SER A 25 2.21 -8.32 3.22
CA SER A 25 1.96 -6.94 3.64
C SER A 25 1.41 -6.86 5.07
N GLU A 26 0.52 -7.78 5.46
CA GLU A 26 0.00 -7.85 6.83
C GLU A 26 1.09 -8.20 7.84
N GLN A 27 1.94 -9.18 7.55
CA GLN A 27 3.06 -9.54 8.42
C GLN A 27 4.06 -8.38 8.60
N ALA A 28 4.36 -7.66 7.52
CA ALA A 28 5.21 -6.48 7.59
C ALA A 28 4.58 -5.38 8.46
N ALA A 29 3.28 -5.15 8.30
CA ALA A 29 2.53 -4.18 9.12
C ALA A 29 2.48 -4.58 10.61
N GLU A 30 2.32 -5.87 10.92
CA GLU A 30 2.38 -6.39 12.29
C GLU A 30 3.74 -6.15 12.93
N GLU A 31 4.83 -6.47 12.22
CA GLU A 31 6.19 -6.30 12.73
C GLU A 31 6.52 -4.83 12.95
N LEU A 32 6.19 -3.97 11.99
CA LEU A 32 6.35 -2.52 12.14
C LEU A 32 5.56 -2.00 13.34
N SER A 33 4.31 -2.44 13.51
CA SER A 33 3.43 -2.00 14.60
C SER A 33 3.98 -2.33 16.00
N ARG A 34 4.88 -3.32 16.15
CA ARG A 34 5.50 -3.62 17.45
C ARG A 34 6.32 -2.46 18.00
N HIS A 35 6.81 -1.58 17.14
CA HIS A 35 7.56 -0.38 17.50
C HIS A 35 6.64 0.77 17.96
N ILE A 36 5.32 0.64 17.80
CA ILE A 36 4.31 1.60 18.26
C ILE A 36 3.82 1.18 19.66
N PRO A 37 3.52 2.11 20.58
CA PRO A 37 2.89 1.77 21.87
C PRO A 37 1.59 0.97 21.71
N PRO A 38 1.33 -0.09 22.51
CA PRO A 38 0.18 -0.98 22.31
C PRO A 38 -1.18 -0.29 22.13
N GLY A 39 -1.48 0.74 22.93
CA GLY A 39 -2.74 1.49 22.85
C GLY A 39 -2.87 2.45 21.66
N LYS A 40 -1.83 2.56 20.82
CA LYS A 40 -1.79 3.44 19.64
C LYS A 40 -1.63 2.69 18.32
N ARG A 41 -1.52 1.35 18.38
CA ARG A 41 -1.34 0.51 17.19
C ARG A 41 -2.63 0.47 16.37
N PRO A 42 -2.63 0.88 15.09
CA PRO A 42 -3.73 0.55 14.21
C PRO A 42 -3.76 -0.98 13.98
N PRO A 43 -4.91 -1.55 13.60
CA PRO A 43 -4.93 -2.92 13.08
C PRO A 43 -3.97 -3.07 11.90
N ALA A 44 -3.16 -4.13 11.87
CA ALA A 44 -2.18 -4.34 10.80
C ALA A 44 -2.85 -4.41 9.42
N SER A 45 -4.01 -5.07 9.34
CA SER A 45 -4.83 -5.14 8.12
C SER A 45 -5.26 -3.76 7.60
N MET A 46 -5.55 -2.81 8.50
CA MET A 46 -5.89 -1.44 8.13
C MET A 46 -4.67 -0.72 7.52
N PHE A 47 -3.50 -0.85 8.15
CA PHE A 47 -2.26 -0.30 7.60
C PHE A 47 -1.95 -0.91 6.22
N SER A 48 -1.99 -2.23 6.07
CA SER A 48 -1.76 -2.90 4.78
C SER A 48 -2.75 -2.45 3.71
N ALA A 49 -4.03 -2.26 4.05
CA ALA A 49 -5.05 -1.76 3.14
C ALA A 49 -4.77 -0.30 2.68
N HIS A 50 -4.27 0.57 3.56
CA HIS A 50 -3.87 1.92 3.17
C HIS A 50 -2.70 1.91 2.18
N ILE A 51 -1.65 1.10 2.44
CA ILE A 51 -0.53 0.97 1.51
C ILE A 51 -1.03 0.46 0.16
N TRP A 52 -1.87 -0.57 0.15
CA TRP A 52 -2.48 -1.11 -1.06
C TRP A 52 -3.26 -0.04 -1.83
N ALA A 53 -4.07 0.77 -1.14
CA ALA A 53 -4.82 1.86 -1.75
C ALA A 53 -3.90 2.95 -2.34
N MET A 54 -2.84 3.35 -1.63
CA MET A 54 -1.85 4.31 -2.13
C MET A 54 -1.14 3.79 -3.38
N SER A 55 -0.67 2.52 -3.37
CA SER A 55 -0.04 1.90 -4.54
C SER A 55 -0.99 1.86 -5.74
N HIS A 56 -2.27 1.54 -5.52
CA HIS A 56 -3.27 1.59 -6.60
C HIS A 56 -3.51 3.00 -7.13
N GLY A 57 -3.57 4.01 -6.25
CA GLY A 57 -3.71 5.41 -6.65
C GLY A 57 -2.53 5.89 -7.50
N VAL A 58 -1.31 5.44 -7.19
CA VAL A 58 -0.14 5.72 -8.03
C VAL A 58 -0.29 5.03 -9.39
N VAL A 59 -0.59 3.73 -9.45
CA VAL A 59 -0.80 3.07 -10.77
C VAL A 59 -1.88 3.79 -11.59
N GLU A 60 -2.96 4.24 -10.96
CA GLU A 60 -4.04 4.99 -11.60
C GLU A 60 -3.58 6.30 -12.24
N LEU A 61 -2.71 7.04 -11.55
CA LEU A 61 -2.23 8.34 -12.02
C LEU A 61 -1.31 8.23 -13.24
N PHE A 62 -0.59 7.11 -13.39
CA PHE A 62 0.49 6.98 -14.39
C PHE A 62 0.23 5.94 -15.48
N ALA A 63 -0.55 4.88 -15.24
CA ALA A 63 -0.78 3.84 -16.25
C ALA A 63 -1.93 4.17 -17.23
N ARG A 64 -2.83 5.11 -16.86
CA ARG A 64 -4.03 5.43 -17.66
C ARG A 64 -3.78 6.52 -18.72
N GLY A 65 -2.97 6.18 -19.72
CA GLY A 65 -3.18 6.47 -21.16
C GLY A 65 -3.37 7.90 -21.71
N ASN A 66 -3.46 8.97 -20.91
CA ASN A 66 -3.56 10.33 -21.45
C ASN A 66 -2.15 10.94 -21.62
N PRO A 67 -1.83 11.58 -22.76
CA PRO A 67 -0.61 12.37 -22.89
C PRO A 67 -0.66 13.54 -21.90
N GLY A 68 0.29 13.57 -20.97
CA GLY A 68 0.36 14.51 -19.86
C GLY A 68 0.30 13.77 -18.52
N ALA A 69 1.36 13.87 -17.73
CA ALA A 69 1.40 13.29 -16.40
C ALA A 69 0.27 13.91 -15.54
N ARG A 70 -0.59 13.10 -14.94
CA ARG A 70 -1.61 13.58 -13.98
C ARG A 70 -0.97 14.12 -12.69
N SER A 71 0.31 13.81 -12.48
CA SER A 71 1.13 14.27 -11.38
C SER A 71 2.38 14.96 -11.93
N PRO A 72 2.81 16.09 -11.37
CA PRO A 72 4.10 16.69 -11.71
C PRO A 72 5.30 15.94 -11.07
N PHE A 73 5.05 14.91 -10.26
CA PHE A 73 6.07 14.12 -9.56
C PHE A 73 6.26 12.74 -10.21
N PRO A 74 7.45 12.13 -10.15
CA PRO A 74 7.65 10.72 -10.49
C PRO A 74 6.79 9.78 -9.63
N PRO A 75 6.33 8.62 -10.17
CA PRO A 75 5.49 7.68 -9.42
C PRO A 75 6.19 7.10 -8.17
N GLU A 76 7.49 6.82 -8.27
CA GLU A 76 8.31 6.32 -7.16
C GLU A 76 8.41 7.34 -6.02
N GLU A 77 8.69 8.60 -6.34
CA GLU A 77 8.77 9.68 -5.36
C GLU A 77 7.41 9.92 -4.70
N LEU A 78 6.33 9.87 -5.48
CA LEU A 78 4.97 10.05 -4.95
C LEU A 78 4.60 8.95 -3.95
N LEU A 79 4.91 7.70 -4.28
CA LEU A 79 4.65 6.55 -3.40
C LEU A 79 5.53 6.61 -2.14
N GLU A 80 6.83 6.86 -2.31
CA GLU A 80 7.79 6.93 -1.22
C GLU A 80 7.43 8.05 -0.24
N ALA A 81 7.12 9.24 -0.74
CA ALA A 81 6.70 10.36 0.09
C ALA A 81 5.38 10.05 0.84
N GLY A 82 4.39 9.46 0.18
CA GLY A 82 3.12 9.05 0.81
C GLY A 82 3.33 8.05 1.94
N ILE A 83 4.16 7.03 1.73
CA ILE A 83 4.52 6.04 2.75
C ILE A 83 5.29 6.72 3.89
N GLY A 84 6.26 7.59 3.58
CA GLY A 84 7.05 8.31 4.57
C GLY A 84 6.18 9.17 5.50
N ILE A 85 5.24 9.95 4.93
CA ILE A 85 4.28 10.75 5.70
C ILE A 85 3.44 9.85 6.62
N TYR A 86 2.94 8.74 6.10
CA TYR A 86 2.15 7.79 6.89
C TYR A 86 2.94 7.20 8.06
N LEU A 87 4.17 6.73 7.80
CA LEU A 87 5.05 6.16 8.83
C LEU A 87 5.47 7.18 9.89
N ARG A 88 5.73 8.45 9.51
CA ARG A 88 5.95 9.54 10.48
C ARG A 88 4.71 9.80 11.33
N GLY A 89 3.52 9.79 10.72
CA GLY A 89 2.25 9.91 11.44
C GLY A 89 2.02 8.80 12.47
N LEU A 90 2.56 7.60 12.23
CA LEU A 90 2.58 6.48 13.17
C LEU A 90 3.72 6.53 14.20
N GLY A 91 4.65 7.47 14.07
CA GLY A 91 5.85 7.57 14.91
C GLY A 91 6.91 6.51 14.62
N LEU A 92 6.87 5.88 13.45
CA LEU A 92 7.84 4.88 13.01
C LEU A 92 9.07 5.50 12.31
N LEU A 93 8.91 6.70 11.78
CA LEU A 93 9.99 7.52 11.24
C LEU A 93 10.11 8.83 12.04
N PRO A 94 11.32 9.39 12.17
CA PRO A 94 11.50 10.69 12.80
C PRO A 94 10.82 11.80 11.98
N PRO A 95 10.44 12.94 12.62
CA PRO A 95 10.02 14.13 11.90
C PRO A 95 11.08 14.59 10.90
N ASP A 96 10.64 15.27 9.84
CA ASP A 96 11.56 15.97 8.94
C ASP A 96 12.27 17.10 9.69
N ALA A 97 13.55 17.32 9.37
CA ALA A 97 14.42 18.31 10.00
C ALA A 97 14.08 19.75 9.62
#